data_AF-I7IVJ8-F1
#
_entry.id   AF-I7IVJ8-F1
#
_cell.length_a   1.000
_cell.length_b   1.000
_cell.length_c   1.000
_cell.angle_alpha   90.00
_cell.angle_beta   90.00
_cell.angle_gamma   90.00
#
_symmetry.space_group_name_H-M   'P 1'
#
loop_
_entity.id
_entity.type
_entity.pdbx_description
1 polymer ?
#
loop_
_entity_poly.entity_id
_entity_poly.type
_entity_poly.pdbx_seq_one_letter_code
_entity_poly.pdbx_strand_id
1 'polypeptide(L)' 'MPLEEQLDQAKQALTIAIKKKMLEKGWSQAEIADTLQLNRGVVSRAINGDANPQSVETRRKIYKILGMEGE' A
#
# COMPACT_ATOMS: atom_id res chain seq x y z
N MET A 1 -5.58 -23.68 9.45
CA MET A 1 -4.72 -22.48 9.44
C MET A 1 -5.08 -21.62 10.65
N PRO A 2 -4.12 -21.24 11.49
CA PRO A 2 -4.30 -20.20 12.50
C PRO A 2 -4.73 -18.88 11.84
N LEU A 3 -5.57 -18.10 12.52
CA LEU A 3 -6.13 -16.84 12.02
C LEU A 3 -5.04 -15.80 11.67
N GLU A 4 -3.94 -15.76 12.42
CA GLU A 4 -2.80 -14.87 12.17
C GLU A 4 -2.12 -15.16 10.82
N GLU A 5 -2.01 -16.44 10.44
CA GLU A 5 -1.40 -16.82 9.17
C GLU A 5 -2.26 -16.38 7.98
N GLN A 6 -3.60 -16.43 8.11
CA GLN A 6 -4.52 -15.91 7.09
C GLN A 6 -4.37 -14.39 6.95
N LEU A 7 -4.23 -13.69 8.06
CA LEU A 7 -4.03 -12.24 8.07
C LEU A 7 -2.71 -11.86 7.38
N ASP A 8 -1.63 -12.56 7.68
CA ASP A 8 -0.32 -12.28 7.08
C ASP A 8 -0.27 -12.60 5.59
N GLN A 9 -0.92 -13.70 5.16
CA GLN A 9 -1.10 -14.00 3.73
C GLN A 9 -1.86 -12.88 3.01
N ALA A 10 -2.93 -12.36 3.61
CA ALA A 10 -3.70 -11.24 3.04
C ALA A 10 -2.86 -9.96 2.92
N LYS A 11 -2.07 -9.62 3.95
CA LYS A 11 -1.14 -8.47 3.90
C LYS A 11 -0.09 -8.65 2.80
N GLN A 12 0.44 -9.85 2.65
CA GLN A 12 1.46 -10.14 1.65
C GLN A 12 0.90 -10.03 0.23
N ALA A 13 -0.27 -10.61 -0.03
CA ALA A 13 -0.96 -10.49 -1.32
C ALA A 13 -1.22 -9.02 -1.69
N LEU A 14 -1.72 -8.24 -0.73
CA LEU A 14 -1.93 -6.79 -0.88
C LEU A 14 -0.64 -6.04 -1.22
N THR A 15 0.44 -6.33 -0.48
CA THR A 15 1.75 -5.70 -0.69
C THR A 15 2.29 -5.98 -2.09
N ILE A 16 2.16 -7.22 -2.56
CA ILE A 16 2.59 -7.65 -3.89
C ILE A 16 1.79 -6.90 -4.96
N ALA A 17 0.47 -6.84 -4.84
CA ALA A 17 -0.40 -6.16 -5.80
C ALA A 17 -0.02 -4.67 -5.95
N ILE A 18 0.16 -3.98 -4.82
CA ILE A 18 0.56 -2.56 -4.82
C ILE A 18 1.93 -2.38 -5.47
N LYS A 19 2.94 -3.15 -5.06
CA LYS A 19 4.31 -3.02 -5.62
C LYS A 19 4.37 -3.35 -7.11
N LYS A 20 3.60 -4.33 -7.57
CA LYS A 20 3.48 -4.65 -8.99
C LYS A 20 2.90 -3.46 -9.76
N LYS A 21 1.83 -2.84 -9.25
CA LYS A 21 1.21 -1.68 -9.89
C LYS A 21 2.12 -0.45 -9.90
N MET A 22 2.86 -0.24 -8.81
CA MET A 22 3.90 0.79 -8.74
C MET A 22 4.93 0.61 -9.86
N LEU A 23 5.44 -0.61 -10.06
CA LEU A 23 6.39 -0.91 -11.13
C LEU A 23 5.78 -0.68 -12.52
N GLU A 24 4.56 -1.17 -12.76
CA GLU A 24 3.83 -0.98 -14.02
C GLU A 24 3.62 0.50 -14.38
N LYS A 25 3.44 1.36 -13.36
CA LYS A 25 3.17 2.79 -13.51
C LYS A 25 4.41 3.67 -13.35
N GLY A 26 5.58 3.08 -13.08
CA GLY A 26 6.84 3.81 -12.91
C GLY A 26 6.93 4.65 -11.63
N TRP A 27 6.20 4.28 -10.57
CA TRP A 27 6.23 5.00 -9.28
C TRP A 27 7.19 4.35 -8.28
N SER A 28 8.01 5.15 -7.62
CA SER A 28 8.74 4.77 -6.40
C SER A 28 7.96 5.11 -5.13
N GLN A 29 8.30 4.47 -4.00
CA GLN A 29 7.70 4.81 -2.70
C GLN A 29 8.07 6.23 -2.26
N ALA A 30 9.24 6.72 -2.66
CA ALA A 30 9.68 8.08 -2.36
C ALA A 30 8.80 9.11 -3.08
N GLU A 31 8.58 8.94 -4.38
CA GLU A 31 7.72 9.83 -5.17
C GLU A 31 6.28 9.83 -4.66
N ILE A 32 5.75 8.67 -4.25
CA ILE A 32 4.43 8.59 -3.62
C ILE A 32 4.40 9.36 -2.30
N ALA A 33 5.44 9.23 -1.46
CA ALA A 33 5.54 9.96 -0.20
C ALA A 33 5.61 11.47 -0.41
N ASP A 34 6.43 11.91 -1.37
CA ASP A 34 6.59 13.33 -1.71
C ASP A 34 5.29 13.90 -2.30
N THR A 35 4.62 13.14 -3.18
CA THR A 35 3.33 13.52 -3.78
C THR A 35 2.22 13.66 -2.74
N LEU A 36 2.18 12.77 -1.76
CA LEU A 36 1.19 12.80 -0.68
C LEU A 36 1.58 13.74 0.46
N GLN A 37 2.78 14.33 0.42
CA GLN A 37 3.38 15.11 1.51
C GLN A 37 3.38 14.34 2.85
N LEU A 38 3.71 13.05 2.78
CA LEU A 38 3.77 12.14 3.92
C LEU A 38 5.20 11.66 4.16
N ASN A 39 5.49 11.28 5.40
CA ASN A 39 6.75 10.60 5.71
C ASN A 39 6.81 9.22 5.03
N ARG A 40 7.98 8.84 4.50
CA ARG A 40 8.23 7.55 3.84
C ARG A 40 7.81 6.34 4.68
N GLY A 41 7.94 6.39 6.01
CA GLY A 41 7.51 5.34 6.92
C GLY A 41 5.99 5.13 6.93
N VAL A 42 5.20 6.20 6.82
CA VAL A 42 3.73 6.12 6.74
C VAL A 42 3.32 5.44 5.43
N VAL A 43 3.93 5.83 4.32
CA VAL A 43 3.71 5.21 3.00
C VAL A 43 4.13 3.74 3.00
N SER A 44 5.31 3.43 3.55
CA SER A 44 5.81 2.05 3.64
C SER A 44 4.87 1.15 4.44
N ARG A 45 4.41 1.58 5.63
CA ARG A 45 3.44 0.83 6.43
C ARG A 45 2.11 0.62 5.68
N ALA A 46 1.62 1.65 5.02
CA ALA A 46 0.40 1.55 4.22
C ALA A 46 0.53 0.51 3.10
N ILE A 47 1.65 0.51 2.36
CA ILE A 47 1.95 -0.46 1.29
C ILE A 47 2.10 -1.88 1.84
N ASN A 48 2.70 -2.05 3.03
CA ASN A 48 2.91 -3.34 3.67
C ASN A 48 1.66 -3.89 4.39
N GLY A 49 0.48 -3.29 4.17
CA GLY A 49 -0.79 -3.82 4.66
C GLY A 49 -1.08 -3.56 6.14
N ASP A 50 -0.46 -2.56 6.76
CA ASP A 50 -0.83 -2.13 8.11
C ASP A 50 -2.32 -1.72 8.15
N ALA A 51 -3.00 -2.20 9.19
CA ALA A 51 -4.45 -2.09 9.39
C ALA A 51 -4.86 -0.87 10.24
N ASN A 52 -3.90 -0.10 10.78
CA ASN A 52 -4.25 1.10 11.51
C ASN A 52 -5.00 2.11 10.61
N PRO A 53 -5.87 2.98 11.17
CA PRO A 53 -6.71 3.87 10.37
C PRO A 53 -5.94 4.79 9.42
N GLN A 54 -4.77 5.28 9.84
CA GLN A 54 -3.92 6.15 9.01
C GLN A 54 -3.36 5.40 7.80
N SER A 55 -2.93 4.14 7.99
CA SER A 55 -2.41 3.28 6.93
C SER A 55 -3.50 2.90 5.94
N VAL A 56 -4.72 2.63 6.40
CA VAL A 56 -5.88 2.38 5.53
C VAL A 56 -6.16 3.60 4.65
N GLU A 57 -6.23 4.80 5.25
CA GLU A 57 -6.51 6.02 4.52
C GLU A 57 -5.39 6.40 3.54
N THR A 58 -4.13 6.25 3.96
CA THR A 58 -2.97 6.46 3.09
C THR A 58 -2.99 5.49 1.91
N ARG A 59 -3.30 4.21 2.14
CA ARG A 59 -3.35 3.19 1.10
C ARG A 59 -4.46 3.47 0.08
N ARG A 60 -5.62 4.00 0.51
CA ARG A 60 -6.67 4.46 -0.41
C ARG A 60 -6.17 5.56 -1.34
N LYS A 61 -5.39 6.52 -0.83
CA LYS A 61 -4.76 7.56 -1.66
C LYS A 61 -3.77 6.97 -2.66
N ILE A 62 -2.97 5.99 -2.23
CA ILE A 62 -2.04 5.25 -3.09
C ILE A 62 -2.81 4.53 -4.22
N TYR A 63 -3.95 3.91 -3.92
CA TYR A 63 -4.78 3.28 -4.95
C TYR A 63 -5.21 4.28 -6.03
N LYS A 64 -5.56 5.52 -5.67
CA LYS A 64 -5.89 6.57 -6.65
C LYS A 64 -4.71 6.88 -7.57
N ILE A 65 -3.53 7.09 -6.99
CA ILE A 65 -2.29 7.39 -7.74
C ILE A 65 -1.97 6.24 -8.71
N LEU A 66 -2.14 5.00 -8.27
CA LEU A 66 -1.82 3.81 -9.06
C LEU A 66 -2.93 3.38 -10.01
N GLY A 67 -4.10 4.02 -9.96
CA GLY A 67 -5.29 3.65 -10.75
C GLY A 67 -5.83 2.27 -10.39
N MET A 68 -5.88 1.96 -9.08
CA MET A 68 -6.43 0.73 -8.50
C MET A 68 -7.82 0.93 -7.88
N GLU A 69 -8.44 2.10 -8.05
CA GLU A 69 -9.81 2.34 -7.59
C GLU A 69 -10.79 1.50 -8.44
N GLY A 70 -11.40 0.46 -7.84
CA GLY A 70 -12.39 -0.39 -8.49
C GLY A 70 -12.03 -1.88 -8.64
N GLU A 71 -10.87 -2.31 -8.12
CA GLU A 71 -10.51 -3.73 -7.94
C GLU A 71 -10.89 -4.27 -6.55
#